data_AF-A0A0G2ESB7-F1
#
_entry.id   AF-A0A0G2ESB7-F1
#
_cell.length_a   1.000
_cell.length_b   1.000
_cell.length_c   1.000
_cell.angle_alpha   90.00
_cell.angle_beta   90.00
_cell.angle_gamma   90.00
#
_symmetry.space_group_name_H-M   'P 1'
#
loop_
_entity.id
_entity.type
_entity.pdbx_description
1 polymer ?
#
loop_
_entity_poly.entity_id
_entity_poly.type
_entity_poly.pdbx_seq_one_letter_code
_entity_poly.pdbx_strand_id
1 'polypeptide(L)'
;MWSAVKSPLLMGNDIDSLSARDLSILINPAVIAVSQDPAGSSAVRVWRYYVNETDQYGQGEISMWSGSLFDGDQLVVLLNARNSSRMMNTTAAEIFTDAGGAISTEAQESWTIHDLWADRMPVDVAQSIIDGNATANSNVSSYYYNATATSYADGLSANSTLLLGKAVGTLAAGGTIETEVPRHGVAMMRLRLNLSTKRKRDEL
;
A
#
# COMPACT_ATOMS: atom_id res chain seq x y z
N MET A 1 5.81 -1.88 5.95
CA MET A 1 6.23 -3.28 6.11
C MET A 1 5.44 -4.00 7.20
N TRP A 2 5.41 -3.54 8.46
CA TRP A 2 4.64 -4.18 9.55
C TRP A 2 3.19 -4.49 9.17
N SER A 3 2.48 -3.54 8.55
CA SER A 3 1.12 -3.75 8.05
C SER A 3 1.02 -4.86 7.00
N ALA A 4 1.98 -4.93 6.08
CA ALA A 4 1.98 -5.92 4.99
C ALA A 4 2.12 -7.35 5.53
N VAL A 5 2.92 -7.53 6.58
CA VAL A 5 3.15 -8.84 7.21
C VAL A 5 2.20 -9.15 8.37
N LYS A 6 1.12 -8.35 8.54
CA LYS A 6 0.12 -8.48 9.62
C LYS A 6 0.71 -8.49 11.03
N SER A 7 1.80 -7.74 11.23
CA SER A 7 2.38 -7.55 12.56
C SER A 7 1.43 -6.70 13.42
N PRO A 8 1.37 -6.94 14.75
CA PRO A 8 0.70 -6.01 15.67
C PRO A 8 1.24 -4.58 15.51
N LEU A 9 0.34 -3.61 15.31
CA LEU A 9 0.68 -2.19 15.19
C LEU A 9 0.63 -1.52 16.57
N LEU A 10 1.65 -1.76 17.37
CA LEU A 10 1.79 -1.15 18.71
C LEU A 10 2.63 0.12 18.61
N MET A 11 2.08 1.24 19.09
CA MET A 11 2.78 2.52 19.13
C MET A 11 3.78 2.54 20.30
N GLY A 12 5.07 2.66 19.98
CA GLY A 12 6.17 2.75 20.95
C GLY A 12 6.75 4.17 21.10
N ASN A 13 6.16 5.15 20.42
CA ASN A 13 6.52 6.56 20.50
C ASN A 13 5.85 7.24 21.69
N ASP A 14 6.43 8.35 22.13
CA ASP A 14 5.74 9.28 23.02
C ASP A 14 4.69 10.06 22.21
N ILE A 15 3.43 10.02 22.66
CA ILE A 15 2.30 10.65 21.97
C ILE A 15 2.25 12.15 22.28
N ASP A 16 2.73 12.57 23.45
CA ASP A 16 2.71 13.98 23.87
C ASP A 16 3.75 14.81 23.09
N SER A 17 4.78 14.16 22.53
CA SER A 17 5.85 14.79 21.74
C SER A 17 5.89 14.31 20.29
N LEU A 18 4.78 13.76 19.78
CA LEU A 18 4.69 13.24 18.42
C LEU A 18 4.80 14.35 17.36
N SER A 19 5.64 14.13 16.32
CA SER A 19 5.70 15.06 15.19
C SER A 19 4.49 14.92 14.27
N ALA A 20 4.09 16.02 13.60
CA ALA A 20 2.99 15.99 12.62
C ALA A 20 3.23 15.00 11.47
N ARG A 21 4.49 14.84 11.06
CA ARG A 21 4.88 13.85 10.04
C ARG A 21 4.64 12.43 10.54
N ASP A 22 5.06 12.11 11.76
CA ASP A 22 4.91 10.78 12.33
C ASP A 22 3.45 10.45 12.60
N LEU A 23 2.67 11.42 13.10
CA LEU A 23 1.22 11.30 13.22
C LEU A 23 0.60 10.90 11.87
N SER A 24 0.90 11.62 10.79
CA SER A 24 0.37 11.34 9.46
C SER A 24 0.72 9.94 8.93
N ILE A 25 1.85 9.35 9.39
CA ILE A 25 2.24 7.98 9.06
C ILE A 25 1.41 6.99 9.87
N LEU A 26 1.31 7.20 11.19
CA LEU A 26 0.65 6.29 12.12
C LEU A 26 -0.85 6.18 11.90
N ILE A 27 -1.50 7.24 11.37
CA ILE A 27 -2.95 7.27 11.16
C ILE A 27 -3.36 7.03 9.71
N ASN A 28 -2.45 6.66 8.79
CA ASN A 28 -2.81 6.45 7.38
C ASN A 28 -3.83 5.29 7.24
N PRO A 29 -5.10 5.58 6.90
CA PRO A 29 -6.15 4.58 6.93
C PRO A 29 -5.97 3.48 5.87
N ALA A 30 -5.43 3.81 4.69
CA ALA A 30 -5.21 2.85 3.61
C ALA A 30 -4.14 1.80 3.98
N VAL A 31 -3.10 2.22 4.70
CA VAL A 31 -2.03 1.33 5.17
C VAL A 31 -2.47 0.49 6.38
N ILE A 32 -3.28 1.06 7.28
CA ILE A 32 -3.86 0.31 8.40
C ILE A 32 -4.88 -0.70 7.89
N ALA A 33 -5.69 -0.36 6.88
CA ALA A 33 -6.63 -1.29 6.26
C ALA A 33 -5.95 -2.54 5.70
N VAL A 34 -4.72 -2.41 5.20
CA VAL A 34 -3.91 -3.58 4.82
C VAL A 34 -3.55 -4.41 6.05
N SER A 35 -3.20 -3.83 7.19
CA SER A 35 -2.96 -4.60 8.42
C SER A 35 -4.22 -5.30 8.93
N GLN A 36 -5.36 -4.63 8.85
CA GLN A 36 -6.67 -5.07 9.37
C GLN A 36 -7.54 -5.74 8.30
N ASP A 37 -6.92 -6.16 7.19
CA ASP A 37 -7.64 -6.73 6.06
C ASP A 37 -8.35 -8.03 6.45
N PRO A 38 -9.64 -8.21 6.13
CA PRO A 38 -10.43 -9.38 6.51
C PRO A 38 -9.89 -10.72 5.98
N ALA A 39 -9.14 -10.73 4.87
CA ALA A 39 -8.54 -11.96 4.36
C ALA A 39 -7.42 -12.49 5.29
N GLY A 40 -6.84 -11.62 6.14
CA GLY A 40 -5.83 -12.00 7.13
C GLY A 40 -4.51 -12.53 6.54
N SER A 41 -4.33 -12.49 5.22
CA SER A 41 -3.18 -13.08 4.54
C SER A 41 -1.94 -12.20 4.62
N SER A 42 -0.85 -12.73 5.17
CA SER A 42 0.43 -12.02 5.28
C SER A 42 1.13 -11.95 3.92
N ALA A 43 1.72 -10.80 3.60
CA ALA A 43 2.53 -10.66 2.40
C ALA A 43 3.79 -11.52 2.47
N VAL A 44 4.08 -12.22 1.37
CA VAL A 44 5.28 -13.03 1.18
C VAL A 44 6.33 -12.24 0.42
N ARG A 45 7.61 -12.47 0.73
CA ARG A 45 8.72 -11.88 -0.03
C ARG A 45 8.97 -12.72 -1.27
N VAL A 46 8.66 -12.16 -2.44
CA VAL A 46 8.80 -12.82 -3.74
C VAL A 46 10.28 -12.89 -4.14
N TRP A 47 11.01 -11.78 -4.00
CA TRP A 47 12.44 -11.75 -4.28
C TRP A 47 13.19 -10.77 -3.37
N ARG A 48 14.51 -10.96 -3.34
CA ARG A 48 15.45 -10.17 -2.56
C ARG A 48 16.80 -10.15 -3.26
N TYR A 49 17.39 -8.97 -3.42
CA TYR A 49 18.74 -8.82 -3.96
C TYR A 49 19.56 -7.87 -3.09
N TYR A 50 20.79 -8.27 -2.76
CA TYR A 50 21.79 -7.36 -2.22
C TYR A 50 22.30 -6.45 -3.34
N VAL A 51 22.63 -5.21 -2.99
CA VAL A 51 23.12 -4.22 -3.95
C VAL A 51 24.40 -3.56 -3.44
N ASN A 52 25.19 -3.02 -4.36
CA ASN A 52 26.47 -2.39 -4.03
C ASN A 52 26.30 -1.02 -3.35
N GLU A 53 25.16 -0.35 -3.56
CA GLU A 53 24.86 0.95 -2.94
C GLU A 53 24.42 0.79 -1.49
N THR A 54 25.40 0.54 -0.62
CA THR A 54 25.22 0.33 0.80
C THR A 54 25.26 1.64 1.59
N ASP A 55 24.64 1.61 2.77
CA ASP A 55 24.67 2.70 3.73
C ASP A 55 25.99 2.75 4.51
N GLN A 56 26.07 3.65 5.49
CA GLN A 56 27.24 3.82 6.34
C GLN A 56 27.60 2.57 7.18
N TYR A 57 26.72 1.56 7.22
CA TYR A 57 26.91 0.29 7.92
C TYR A 57 27.16 -0.88 6.96
N GLY A 58 27.36 -0.61 5.66
CA GLY A 58 27.56 -1.63 4.65
C GLY A 58 26.29 -2.43 4.32
N GLN A 59 25.10 -1.92 4.68
CA GLN A 59 23.83 -2.58 4.38
C GLN A 59 23.18 -1.98 3.13
N GLY A 60 22.69 -2.85 2.24
CA GLY A 60 22.04 -2.42 1.01
C GLY A 60 21.31 -3.58 0.33
N GLU A 61 20.00 -3.46 0.21
CA GLU A 61 19.18 -4.47 -0.45
C GLU A 61 17.90 -3.90 -1.06
N ILE A 62 17.33 -4.64 -1.99
CA ILE A 62 16.00 -4.40 -2.54
C ILE A 62 15.16 -5.67 -2.44
N SER A 63 13.85 -5.52 -2.25
CA SER A 63 12.93 -6.65 -2.23
C SER A 63 11.54 -6.29 -2.75
N MET A 64 10.82 -7.32 -3.22
CA MET A 64 9.41 -7.24 -3.57
C MET A 64 8.61 -8.19 -2.70
N TRP A 65 7.46 -7.72 -2.25
CA TRP A 65 6.50 -8.48 -1.47
C TRP A 65 5.14 -8.44 -2.12
N SER A 66 4.41 -9.55 -2.04
CA SER A 66 3.07 -9.71 -2.60
C SER A 66 2.18 -10.42 -1.60
N GLY A 67 0.88 -10.09 -1.53
CA GLY A 67 -0.06 -10.81 -0.70
C GLY A 67 -1.51 -10.50 -1.05
N SER A 68 -2.37 -11.52 -0.97
CA SER A 68 -3.80 -11.35 -1.27
C SER A 68 -4.49 -10.51 -0.20
N LEU A 69 -5.47 -9.71 -0.62
CA LEU A 69 -6.32 -8.88 0.22
C LEU A 69 -7.79 -9.27 0.01
N PHE A 70 -8.67 -8.70 0.83
CA PHE A 70 -10.10 -8.85 0.71
C PHE A 70 -10.60 -8.46 -0.70
N ASP A 71 -11.67 -9.12 -1.16
CA ASP A 71 -12.32 -8.91 -2.46
C ASP A 71 -11.46 -9.26 -3.69
N GLY A 72 -10.45 -10.12 -3.52
CA GLY A 72 -9.57 -10.54 -4.60
C GLY A 72 -8.53 -9.50 -5.00
N ASP A 73 -8.42 -8.41 -4.23
CA ASP A 73 -7.37 -7.42 -4.41
C ASP A 73 -6.00 -8.01 -4.05
N GLN A 74 -4.93 -7.40 -4.56
CA GLN A 74 -3.56 -7.83 -4.32
C GLN A 74 -2.72 -6.69 -3.76
N LEU A 75 -2.01 -6.94 -2.66
CA LEU A 75 -0.97 -6.05 -2.14
C LEU A 75 0.33 -6.27 -2.90
N VAL A 76 0.98 -5.19 -3.31
CA VAL A 76 2.34 -5.19 -3.86
C VAL A 76 3.18 -4.17 -3.12
N VAL A 77 4.38 -4.58 -2.68
CA VAL A 77 5.31 -3.71 -1.98
C VAL A 77 6.71 -3.82 -2.58
N LEU A 78 7.24 -2.69 -3.08
CA LEU A 78 8.63 -2.58 -3.51
C LEU A 78 9.41 -1.83 -2.43
N LEU A 79 10.35 -2.51 -1.80
CA LEU A 79 11.19 -1.97 -0.73
C LEU A 79 12.59 -1.67 -1.25
N ASN A 80 12.98 -0.40 -1.14
CA ASN A 80 14.32 0.05 -1.46
C ASN A 80 15.11 0.34 -0.18
N ALA A 81 15.81 -0.66 0.34
CA ALA A 81 16.71 -0.52 1.48
C ALA A 81 18.16 -0.21 1.06
N ARG A 82 18.36 0.38 -0.13
CA ARG A 82 19.67 0.87 -0.58
C ARG A 82 19.87 2.34 -0.25
N ASN A 83 21.12 2.78 -0.29
CA ASN A 83 21.52 4.13 0.10
C ASN A 83 21.24 5.23 -0.97
N SER A 84 20.41 4.96 -1.98
CA SER A 84 19.99 5.92 -3.01
C SER A 84 18.64 5.57 -3.65
N SER A 85 17.89 6.57 -4.13
CA SER A 85 16.64 6.37 -4.87
C SER A 85 16.87 5.57 -6.16
N ARG A 86 15.88 4.77 -6.56
CA ARG A 86 15.93 3.96 -7.80
C ARG A 86 14.56 3.80 -8.43
N MET A 87 14.54 3.68 -9.76
CA MET A 87 13.46 2.96 -10.43
C MET A 87 13.49 1.48 -10.02
N MET A 88 12.37 0.99 -9.51
CA MET A 88 12.12 -0.42 -9.25
C MET A 88 10.94 -0.88 -10.09
N ASN A 89 10.92 -2.16 -10.42
CA ASN A 89 9.83 -2.75 -11.18
C ASN A 89 9.44 -4.11 -10.64
N THR A 90 8.26 -4.57 -11.04
CA THR A 90 7.82 -5.95 -10.91
C THR A 90 6.79 -6.28 -11.99
N THR A 91 6.79 -7.53 -12.44
CA THR A 91 5.84 -8.00 -13.47
C THR A 91 4.59 -8.61 -12.85
N ALA A 92 3.50 -8.66 -13.62
CA ALA A 92 2.31 -9.41 -13.23
C ALA A 92 2.64 -10.87 -12.88
N ALA A 93 3.57 -11.50 -13.60
CA ALA A 93 4.00 -12.87 -13.33
C ALA A 93 4.69 -13.01 -11.96
N GLU A 94 5.51 -12.05 -11.55
CA GLU A 94 6.15 -12.05 -10.23
C GLU A 94 5.13 -11.77 -9.11
N ILE A 95 4.21 -10.82 -9.34
CA ILE A 95 3.14 -10.49 -8.38
C ILE A 95 2.31 -11.72 -8.04
N PHE A 96 1.95 -12.50 -9.06
CA PHE A 96 1.10 -13.69 -8.96
C PHE A 96 1.90 -14.99 -9.04
N THR A 97 3.15 -14.99 -8.56
CA THR A 97 4.05 -16.16 -8.65
C THR A 97 3.42 -17.43 -8.06
N ASP A 98 2.74 -17.32 -6.91
CA ASP A 98 2.12 -18.45 -6.21
C ASP A 98 0.80 -18.91 -6.86
N ALA A 99 0.21 -18.09 -7.73
CA ALA A 99 -0.99 -18.44 -8.52
C ALA A 99 -0.64 -19.09 -9.87
N GLY A 100 0.65 -19.39 -10.13
CA GLY A 100 1.13 -19.91 -11.41
C GLY A 100 1.87 -18.88 -12.26
N GLY A 101 2.16 -17.70 -11.70
CA GLY A 101 2.96 -16.67 -12.34
C GLY A 101 2.39 -16.24 -13.68
N ALA A 102 3.18 -16.33 -14.75
CA ALA A 102 2.80 -15.84 -16.07
C ALA A 102 1.54 -16.51 -16.66
N ILE A 103 1.20 -17.74 -16.26
CA ILE A 103 0.01 -18.45 -16.77
C ILE A 103 -1.21 -18.32 -15.85
N SER A 104 -1.08 -17.65 -14.71
CA SER A 104 -2.20 -17.40 -13.79
C SER A 104 -3.27 -16.55 -14.46
N THR A 105 -4.54 -16.72 -14.05
CA THR A 105 -5.64 -15.89 -14.60
C THR A 105 -5.42 -14.44 -14.23
N GLU A 106 -4.96 -14.20 -13.01
CA GLU A 106 -4.68 -12.91 -12.41
C GLU A 106 -3.60 -12.15 -13.16
N ALA A 107 -2.50 -12.82 -13.56
CA ALA A 107 -1.46 -12.20 -14.37
C ALA A 107 -1.94 -11.85 -15.78
N GLN A 108 -3.00 -12.49 -16.28
CA GLN A 108 -3.61 -12.24 -17.59
C GLN A 108 -4.78 -11.24 -17.54
N GLU A 109 -5.08 -10.69 -16.36
CA GLU A 109 -6.08 -9.66 -16.15
C GLU A 109 -5.43 -8.27 -16.02
N SER A 110 -6.25 -7.22 -16.16
CA SER A 110 -5.81 -5.84 -15.95
C SER A 110 -6.25 -5.34 -14.59
N TRP A 111 -5.37 -4.62 -13.90
CA TRP A 111 -5.57 -4.17 -12.52
C TRP A 111 -5.41 -2.66 -12.42
N THR A 112 -6.32 -2.00 -11.71
CA THR A 112 -6.12 -0.61 -11.29
C THR A 112 -5.11 -0.58 -10.16
N ILE A 113 -4.07 0.25 -10.30
CA ILE A 113 -3.02 0.42 -9.29
C ILE A 113 -3.44 1.58 -8.38
N HIS A 114 -3.60 1.29 -7.10
CA HIS A 114 -3.80 2.30 -6.07
C HIS A 114 -2.52 2.49 -5.25
N ASP A 115 -2.04 3.72 -5.12
CA ASP A 115 -0.98 4.12 -4.20
C ASP A 115 -1.58 4.35 -2.80
N LEU A 116 -1.12 3.57 -1.83
CA LEU A 116 -1.60 3.60 -0.45
C LEU A 116 -1.03 4.77 0.37
N TRP A 117 -0.06 5.50 -0.16
CA TRP A 117 0.53 6.69 0.46
C TRP A 117 0.12 8.02 -0.19
N ALA A 118 -0.49 7.99 -1.38
CA ALA A 118 -0.79 9.18 -2.16
C ALA A 118 -1.75 10.17 -1.48
N ASP A 119 -2.75 9.69 -0.75
CA ASP A 119 -3.72 10.52 -0.01
C ASP A 119 -3.44 10.52 1.50
N ARG A 120 -2.16 10.39 1.90
CA ARG A 120 -1.77 10.57 3.30
C ARG A 120 -2.14 11.99 3.77
N MET A 121 -2.59 12.09 5.03
CA MET A 121 -2.82 13.38 5.67
C MET A 121 -1.63 14.34 5.47
N PRO A 122 -1.87 15.56 4.94
CA PRO A 122 -0.86 16.59 4.85
C PRO A 122 -0.28 16.98 6.22
N VAL A 123 1.00 17.37 6.25
CA VAL A 123 1.72 17.64 7.51
C VAL A 123 1.15 18.85 8.25
N ASP A 124 0.69 19.87 7.53
CA ASP A 124 0.02 21.05 8.09
C ASP A 124 -1.33 20.71 8.73
N VAL A 125 -2.12 19.84 8.10
CA VAL A 125 -3.36 19.31 8.69
C VAL A 125 -3.05 18.51 9.95
N ALA A 126 -2.05 17.63 9.91
CA ALA A 126 -1.61 16.86 11.08
C ALA A 126 -1.09 17.77 12.21
N GLN A 127 -0.38 18.85 11.88
CA GLN A 127 0.08 19.84 12.86
C GLN A 127 -1.11 20.55 13.53
N SER A 128 -2.17 20.89 12.77
CA SER A 128 -3.36 21.51 13.36
C SER A 128 -4.08 20.62 14.37
N ILE A 129 -3.96 19.29 14.25
CA ILE A 129 -4.47 18.31 15.22
C ILE A 129 -3.63 18.35 16.49
N ILE A 130 -2.30 18.32 16.36
CA ILE A 130 -1.37 18.38 17.49
C ILE A 130 -1.54 19.69 18.28
N ASP A 131 -1.74 20.80 17.58
CA ASP A 131 -1.94 22.12 18.21
C ASP A 131 -3.30 22.27 18.91
N GLY A 132 -4.18 21.26 18.82
CA GLY A 132 -5.54 21.30 19.39
C GLY A 132 -6.52 22.19 18.63
N ASN A 133 -6.13 22.72 17.47
CA ASN A 133 -6.91 23.64 16.65
C ASN A 133 -7.88 22.92 15.68
N ALA A 134 -7.85 21.59 15.63
CA ALA A 134 -8.60 20.79 14.66
C ALA A 134 -10.06 20.47 15.02
N THR A 135 -10.55 20.88 16.19
CA THR A 135 -11.82 20.42 16.79
C THR A 135 -13.11 20.74 16.00
N ALA A 136 -13.01 21.40 14.84
CA ALA A 136 -14.14 21.59 13.92
C ALA A 136 -13.75 21.60 12.42
N ASN A 137 -12.58 21.07 12.04
CA ASN A 137 -12.10 21.18 10.67
C ASN A 137 -12.61 20.02 9.79
N SER A 138 -13.53 20.31 8.87
CA SER A 138 -14.03 19.39 7.83
C SER A 138 -12.92 18.75 6.98
N ASN A 139 -11.71 19.31 7.01
CA ASN A 139 -10.55 18.78 6.30
C ASN A 139 -9.96 17.52 6.96
N VAL A 140 -10.10 17.32 8.29
CA VAL A 140 -9.51 16.15 8.97
C VAL A 140 -10.28 14.87 8.62
N SER A 141 -11.61 14.95 8.51
CA SER A 141 -12.45 13.81 8.12
C SER A 141 -12.16 13.28 6.71
N SER A 142 -11.45 14.06 5.88
CA SER A 142 -11.00 13.62 4.56
C SER A 142 -9.76 12.73 4.59
N TYR A 143 -9.11 12.56 5.75
CA TYR A 143 -7.89 11.76 5.90
C TYR A 143 -7.95 10.77 7.08
N TYR A 144 -8.90 10.96 7.98
CA TYR A 144 -9.10 10.11 9.15
C TYR A 144 -10.24 9.11 8.91
N TYR A 145 -10.05 7.87 9.35
CA TYR A 145 -11.07 6.82 9.29
C TYR A 145 -11.49 6.38 10.70
N ASN A 146 -12.78 6.51 11.02
CA ASN A 146 -13.34 6.08 12.30
C ASN A 146 -13.74 4.60 12.25
N ALA A 147 -12.79 3.72 12.59
CA ALA A 147 -13.00 2.26 12.56
C ALA A 147 -14.03 1.76 13.59
N THR A 148 -14.35 2.54 14.63
CA THR A 148 -15.39 2.19 15.61
C THR A 148 -16.80 2.44 15.07
N ALA A 149 -16.97 3.47 14.23
CA ALA A 149 -18.24 3.75 13.57
C ALA A 149 -18.50 2.81 12.38
N THR A 150 -17.46 2.55 11.58
CA THR A 150 -17.50 1.63 10.44
C THR A 150 -16.26 0.76 10.45
N SER A 151 -16.42 -0.57 10.55
CA SER A 151 -15.26 -1.48 10.57
C SER A 151 -14.44 -1.39 9.27
N TYR A 152 -13.19 -1.84 9.29
CA TYR A 152 -12.39 -1.93 8.04
C TYR A 152 -13.04 -2.87 7.02
N ALA A 153 -13.65 -3.98 7.47
CA ALA A 153 -14.34 -4.91 6.60
C ALA A 153 -15.52 -4.25 5.87
N ASP A 154 -16.35 -3.51 6.61
CA ASP A 154 -17.51 -2.82 6.05
C ASP A 154 -17.09 -1.66 5.15
N GLY A 155 -16.06 -0.90 5.55
CA GLY A 155 -15.51 0.19 4.74
C GLY A 155 -14.92 -0.28 3.42
N LEU A 156 -14.20 -1.41 3.42
CA LEU A 156 -13.67 -2.01 2.20
C LEU A 156 -14.80 -2.53 1.30
N SER A 157 -15.79 -3.21 1.88
CA SER A 157 -16.98 -3.68 1.15
C SER A 157 -17.78 -2.51 0.53
N ALA A 158 -17.79 -1.36 1.19
CA ALA A 158 -18.43 -0.13 0.70
C ALA A 158 -17.55 0.68 -0.27
N ASN A 159 -16.38 0.16 -0.69
CA ASN A 159 -15.42 0.86 -1.54
C ASN A 159 -14.98 2.23 -1.01
N SER A 160 -14.78 2.35 0.31
CA SER A 160 -14.31 3.60 0.94
C SER A 160 -12.97 4.03 0.35
N THR A 161 -12.92 5.21 -0.25
CA THR A 161 -11.71 5.76 -0.88
C THR A 161 -10.57 5.95 0.11
N LEU A 162 -10.88 6.25 1.38
CA LEU A 162 -9.89 6.37 2.46
C LEU A 162 -9.11 5.08 2.71
N LEU A 163 -9.72 3.92 2.45
CA LEU A 163 -9.11 2.61 2.74
C LEU A 163 -8.38 2.01 1.53
N LEU A 164 -8.69 2.49 0.32
CA LEU A 164 -8.19 1.94 -0.92
C LEU A 164 -6.94 2.65 -1.44
N GLY A 165 -6.68 3.88 -0.97
CA GLY A 165 -5.65 4.75 -1.54
C GLY A 165 -6.07 5.30 -2.90
N LYS A 166 -5.16 6.04 -3.54
CA LYS A 166 -5.44 6.78 -4.77
C LYS A 166 -5.13 5.96 -6.00
N ALA A 167 -6.06 5.88 -6.95
CA ALA A 167 -5.76 5.28 -8.26
C ALA A 167 -4.71 6.13 -9.00
N VAL A 168 -3.58 5.52 -9.37
CA VAL A 168 -2.44 6.19 -10.01
C VAL A 168 -2.09 5.61 -11.39
N GLY A 169 -2.70 4.47 -11.75
CA GLY A 169 -2.43 3.86 -13.04
C GLY A 169 -3.11 2.51 -13.21
N THR A 170 -2.63 1.75 -14.18
CA THR A 170 -3.16 0.41 -14.50
C THR A 170 -2.01 -0.51 -14.84
N LEU A 171 -2.03 -1.71 -14.26
CA LEU A 171 -1.23 -2.84 -14.69
C LEU A 171 -2.01 -3.54 -15.81
N ALA A 172 -1.47 -3.55 -17.02
CA ALA A 172 -2.02 -4.33 -18.12
C ALA A 172 -1.80 -5.84 -17.89
N ALA A 173 -2.57 -6.68 -18.59
CA ALA A 173 -2.36 -8.12 -18.62
C ALA A 173 -0.91 -8.45 -19.03
N GLY A 174 -0.23 -9.27 -18.23
CA GLY A 174 1.18 -9.64 -18.41
C GLY A 174 2.15 -8.47 -18.28
N GLY A 175 1.69 -7.30 -17.83
CA GLY A 175 2.45 -6.06 -17.82
C GLY A 175 3.43 -5.94 -16.67
N THR A 176 4.02 -4.76 -16.57
CA THR A 176 5.02 -4.40 -15.57
C THR A 176 4.61 -3.13 -14.84
N ILE A 177 4.75 -3.13 -13.52
CA ILE A 177 4.72 -1.92 -12.70
C ILE A 177 6.14 -1.39 -12.61
N GLU A 178 6.33 -0.10 -12.85
CA GLU A 178 7.61 0.58 -12.69
C GLU A 178 7.38 1.89 -11.93
N THR A 179 8.17 2.13 -10.88
CA THR A 179 8.06 3.33 -10.04
C THR A 179 9.40 3.70 -9.42
N GLU A 180 9.62 5.00 -9.21
CA GLU A 180 10.74 5.45 -8.38
C GLU A 180 10.44 5.12 -6.92
N VAL A 181 11.41 4.50 -6.23
CA VAL A 181 11.36 4.24 -4.80
C VAL A 181 12.51 4.99 -4.14
N PRO A 182 12.23 5.93 -3.21
CA PRO A 182 13.25 6.70 -2.53
C PRO A 182 14.28 5.83 -1.78
N ARG A 183 15.45 6.40 -1.50
CA ARG A 183 16.42 5.83 -0.54
C ARG A 183 15.73 5.43 0.76
N HIS A 184 15.94 4.19 1.22
CA HIS A 184 15.31 3.63 2.43
C HIS A 184 13.79 3.79 2.44
N GLY A 185 13.19 3.76 1.25
CA GLY A 185 11.78 4.02 1.00
C GLY A 185 11.02 2.78 0.56
N VAL A 186 9.72 2.95 0.40
CA VAL A 186 8.81 1.90 -0.04
C VAL A 186 7.77 2.48 -1.00
N ALA A 187 7.47 1.74 -2.06
CA ALA A 187 6.23 1.91 -2.81
C ALA A 187 5.27 0.80 -2.40
N MET A 188 4.09 1.18 -1.90
CA MET A 188 3.10 0.25 -1.37
C MET A 188 1.79 0.45 -2.12
N MET A 189 1.37 -0.58 -2.85
CA MET A 189 0.29 -0.50 -3.82
C MET A 189 -0.77 -1.55 -3.55
N ARG A 190 -2.03 -1.19 -3.76
CA ARG A 190 -3.16 -2.12 -3.82
C ARG A 190 -3.62 -2.25 -5.27
N LEU A 191 -3.64 -3.47 -5.77
CA LEU A 191 -4.16 -3.79 -7.09
C LEU A 191 -5.61 -4.22 -6.95
N ARG A 192 -6.50 -3.59 -7.72
CA ARG A 192 -7.91 -3.97 -7.82
C ARG A 192 -8.25 -4.38 -9.22
N LEU A 193 -8.98 -5.48 -9.37
CA LEU A 193 -9.32 -5.99 -10.70
C LEU A 193 -10.11 -4.94 -11.49
N ASN A 194 -9.66 -4.62 -12.71
CA ASN A 194 -10.36 -3.69 -13.57
C ASN A 194 -11.52 -4.41 -14.27
N LEU A 195 -12.72 -4.34 -13.68
CA LEU A 195 -13.91 -5.01 -14.20
C LEU A 195 -14.41 -4.46 -15.55
N SER A 196 -13.88 -3.33 -16.03
CA SER A 196 -14.28 -2.77 -17.34
C SER A 196 -13.85 -3.63 -18.53
N THR A 197 -12.84 -4.50 -18.38
CA THR A 197 -12.39 -5.42 -19.43
C THR A 197 -13.19 -6.73 -19.51
N LYS A 198 -13.85 -7.17 -18.42
CA LYS A 198 -14.68 -8.40 -18.42
C LYS A 198 -15.93 -8.28 -19.30
N ARG A 199 -16.55 -7.10 -19.40
CA ARG A 199 -17.77 -6.88 -20.22
C ARG A 199 -17.59 -7.12 -21.72
N LYS A 200 -16.36 -7.20 -22.26
CA LYS A 200 -16.14 -7.47 -23.70
C LYS A 200 -16.05 -8.95 -24.06
N ARG A 201 -15.95 -9.88 -23.10
CA ARG A 201 -15.80 -11.31 -23.39
C ARG A 201 -17.13 -12.10 -23.46
N ASP A 202 -18.24 -11.54 -22.99
CA ASP A 202 -19.53 -12.25 -22.91
C ASP A 202 -20.46 -11.99 -24.13
N GLU A 203 -19.97 -11.41 -25.23
CA GLU A 203 -20.76 -11.08 -26.43
C GLU A 203 -20.33 -11.83 -27.72
N LEU A 204 -19.74 -13.04 -27.62
CA LEU A 204 -19.39 -13.86 -28.80
C LEU A 204 -19.86 -15.31 -28.67
#